data_AF-A0A7J9SEK2-F1
#
_entry.id   AF-A0A7J9SEK2-F1
#
_cell.length_a   1.000
_cell.length_b   1.000
_cell.length_c   1.000
_cell.angle_alpha   90.00
_cell.angle_beta   90.00
_cell.angle_gamma   90.00
#
_symmetry.space_group_name_H-M   'P 1'
#
loop_
_entity.id
_entity.type
_entity.pdbx_description
1 polymer ?
#
loop_
_entity_poly.entity_id
_entity_poly.type
_entity_poly.pdbx_seq_one_letter_code
_entity_poly.pdbx_strand_id
1 'polypeptide(L)'
;MSDTEPRSGSDPPLNALLLALVAGVVAVDLALAVATPASTQPVRLLLAGCAACVPLLGLAAGVVHRPAYAVGAVLSAPLVVIYAYTGLILPWTQLSFTLGQVGLELLLGVPVVGEPAALGLFGGFTLGQATLEQAFRFHYALVGIGGLASVAAVAAVGLRRGPGLTGSASR
;
A
#
# COMPACT_ATOMS: atom_id res chain seq x y z
N MET A 1 -1.55 -28.43 38.04
CA MET A 1 -0.55 -27.53 37.43
C MET A 1 -0.37 -28.02 36.01
N SER A 2 -1.29 -27.63 35.13
CA SER A 2 -1.32 -28.07 33.74
C SER A 2 -0.53 -27.07 32.92
N ASP A 3 0.58 -27.55 32.36
CA ASP A 3 1.46 -26.81 31.47
C ASP A 3 0.67 -26.14 30.36
N THR A 4 0.66 -24.81 30.38
CA THR A 4 0.31 -23.99 29.22
C THR A 4 1.42 -24.15 28.20
N GLU A 5 1.31 -25.14 27.33
CA GLU A 5 2.14 -25.18 26.12
C GLU A 5 1.96 -23.87 25.35
N PRO A 6 3.05 -23.15 25.01
CA PRO A 6 2.94 -22.01 24.12
C PRO A 6 2.54 -22.54 22.74
N ARG A 7 1.40 -22.07 22.20
CA ARG A 7 0.94 -22.34 20.84
C ARG A 7 2.01 -21.94 19.82
N SER A 8 2.91 -22.86 19.54
CA SER A 8 3.81 -22.86 18.39
C SER A 8 3.05 -23.49 17.24
N GLY A 9 2.36 -22.67 16.44
CA GLY A 9 1.58 -23.20 15.34
C GLY A 9 0.90 -22.13 14.51
N SER A 10 1.54 -21.81 13.38
CA SER A 10 0.94 -21.39 12.12
C SER A 10 0.11 -20.09 12.08
N ASP A 11 0.64 -19.03 11.45
CA ASP A 11 -0.19 -18.16 10.60
C ASP A 11 0.35 -18.06 9.15
N PRO A 12 0.61 -19.18 8.45
CA PRO A 12 0.98 -19.16 7.04
C PRO A 12 -0.10 -18.62 6.09
N PRO A 13 -1.44 -18.73 6.31
CA PRO A 13 -2.40 -18.18 5.35
C PRO A 13 -2.46 -16.65 5.42
N LEU A 14 -2.31 -16.04 6.59
CA LEU A 14 -2.42 -14.58 6.75
C LEU A 14 -1.26 -13.85 6.09
N ASN A 15 -0.02 -14.30 6.33
CA ASN A 15 1.17 -13.68 5.73
C ASN A 15 1.16 -13.81 4.20
N ALA A 16 0.73 -14.97 3.69
CA ALA A 16 0.58 -15.18 2.26
C ALA A 16 -0.53 -14.28 1.68
N LEU A 17 -1.64 -14.11 2.39
CA LEU A 17 -2.75 -13.25 1.98
C LEU A 17 -2.36 -11.77 1.94
N LEU A 18 -1.72 -11.26 2.99
CA LEU A 18 -1.22 -9.88 3.02
C LEU A 18 -0.19 -9.64 1.92
N LEU A 19 0.74 -10.57 1.71
CA LEU A 19 1.74 -10.48 0.66
C LEU A 19 1.11 -10.53 -0.74
N ALA A 20 0.16 -11.44 -0.96
CA ALA A 20 -0.57 -11.55 -2.22
C ALA A 20 -1.41 -10.30 -2.51
N LEU A 21 -2.05 -9.73 -1.48
CA LEU A 21 -2.82 -8.50 -1.60
C LEU A 21 -1.91 -7.33 -2.00
N VAL A 22 -0.79 -7.13 -1.31
CA VAL A 22 0.16 -6.05 -1.63
C VAL A 22 0.77 -6.26 -3.02
N ALA A 23 1.24 -7.47 -3.33
CA ALA A 23 1.82 -7.77 -4.64
C ALA A 23 0.80 -7.60 -5.78
N GLY A 24 -0.46 -8.00 -5.57
CA GLY A 24 -1.55 -7.82 -6.52
C GLY A 24 -1.86 -6.34 -6.76
N VAL A 25 -1.91 -5.52 -5.71
CA VAL A 25 -2.10 -4.07 -5.81
C VAL A 25 -0.99 -3.43 -6.64
N VAL A 26 0.27 -3.74 -6.32
CA VAL A 26 1.44 -3.22 -7.06
C VAL A 26 1.42 -3.65 -8.52
N ALA A 27 1.11 -4.92 -8.80
CA ALA A 27 1.07 -5.45 -10.16
C ALA A 27 -0.01 -4.78 -11.01
N VAL A 28 -1.21 -4.59 -10.45
CA VAL A 28 -2.29 -3.90 -11.14
C VAL A 28 -1.93 -2.43 -11.39
N ASP A 29 -1.33 -1.75 -10.42
CA ASP A 29 -0.92 -0.35 -10.57
C ASP A 29 0.09 -0.17 -11.72
N LEU A 30 1.12 -1.03 -11.77
CA LEU A 30 2.10 -1.06 -12.85
C LEU A 30 1.44 -1.35 -14.21
N ALA A 31 0.44 -2.22 -14.27
CA ALA A 31 -0.31 -2.47 -15.49
C ALA A 31 -1.13 -1.24 -15.93
N LEU A 32 -1.66 -0.46 -14.98
CA LEU A 32 -2.39 0.77 -15.27
C LEU A 32 -1.50 1.92 -15.74
N ALA A 33 -0.18 1.85 -15.56
CA ALA A 33 0.76 2.89 -15.99
C ALA A 33 0.80 3.08 -17.52
N VAL A 34 0.43 2.06 -18.29
CA VAL A 34 0.38 2.09 -19.77
C VAL A 34 -1.03 2.21 -20.33
N ALA A 35 -2.05 2.29 -19.46
CA ALA A 35 -3.45 2.34 -19.83
C ALA A 35 -3.98 3.78 -19.92
N THR A 36 -5.05 3.99 -20.70
CA THR A 36 -5.65 5.32 -20.88
C THR A 36 -6.47 5.76 -19.65
N PRO A 37 -6.49 7.07 -19.32
CA PRO A 37 -7.06 7.56 -18.06
C PRO A 37 -8.59 7.42 -17.95
N ALA A 38 -9.33 7.44 -19.07
CA ALA A 38 -10.79 7.43 -19.07
C ALA A 38 -11.42 6.09 -18.65
N SER A 39 -10.75 4.96 -18.92
CA SER A 39 -11.25 3.61 -18.58
C SER A 39 -10.78 3.12 -17.21
N THR A 40 -9.79 3.78 -16.61
CA THR A 40 -9.07 3.27 -15.44
C THR A 40 -9.55 3.85 -14.11
N GLN A 41 -10.34 4.92 -14.11
CA GLN A 41 -10.91 5.50 -12.87
C GLN A 41 -11.64 4.51 -11.97
N PRO A 42 -12.59 3.67 -12.45
CA PRO A 42 -13.26 2.70 -11.59
C PRO A 42 -12.27 1.67 -11.03
N VAL A 43 -11.29 1.26 -11.83
CA VAL A 43 -10.25 0.30 -11.41
C VAL A 43 -9.36 0.91 -10.33
N ARG A 44 -9.00 2.19 -10.43
CA ARG A 44 -8.21 2.91 -9.43
C ARG A 44 -8.94 3.07 -8.11
N LEU A 45 -10.26 3.28 -8.12
CA LEU A 45 -11.08 3.32 -6.90
C LEU A 45 -11.14 1.94 -6.24
N LEU A 46 -11.32 0.87 -7.03
CA LEU A 46 -11.24 -0.49 -6.52
C LEU A 46 -9.87 -0.79 -5.93
N LEU A 47 -8.80 -0.37 -6.61
CA LEU A 47 -7.42 -0.54 -6.16
C LEU A 47 -7.16 0.20 -4.84
N ALA A 48 -7.67 1.43 -4.71
CA ALA A 48 -7.63 2.19 -3.46
C ALA A 48 -8.35 1.46 -2.32
N GLY A 49 -9.54 0.91 -2.59
CA GLY A 49 -10.29 0.09 -1.63
C GLY A 49 -9.52 -1.17 -1.22
N CYS A 50 -8.97 -1.90 -2.19
CA CYS A 50 -8.14 -3.09 -1.94
C CYS A 50 -6.88 -2.75 -1.14
N ALA A 51 -6.23 -1.63 -1.43
CA ALA A 51 -5.05 -1.19 -0.69
C ALA A 51 -5.40 -0.82 0.76
N ALA A 52 -6.55 -0.18 1.01
CA ALA A 52 -7.04 0.14 2.35
C ALA A 52 -7.33 -1.11 3.19
N CYS A 53 -7.65 -2.25 2.57
CA CYS A 53 -7.80 -3.52 3.28
C CYS A 53 -6.49 -4.00 3.94
N VAL A 54 -5.31 -3.62 3.42
CA VAL A 54 -4.00 -4.05 3.97
C VAL A 54 -3.81 -3.64 5.43
N PRO A 55 -3.88 -2.34 5.81
CA PRO A 55 -3.76 -1.93 7.20
C PRO A 55 -4.94 -2.42 8.06
N LEU A 56 -6.15 -2.50 7.52
CA LEU A 56 -7.30 -3.01 8.28
C LEU A 56 -7.13 -4.48 8.68
N LEU A 57 -6.68 -5.32 7.75
CA LEU A 57 -6.38 -6.73 8.01
C LEU A 57 -5.18 -6.87 8.96
N GLY A 58 -4.15 -6.02 8.81
CA GLY A 58 -3.02 -6.00 9.73
C GLY A 58 -3.40 -5.60 11.16
N LEU A 59 -4.30 -4.63 11.33
CA LEU A 59 -4.83 -4.25 12.65
C LEU A 59 -5.64 -5.38 13.27
N ALA A 60 -6.58 -5.96 12.51
CA ALA A 60 -7.38 -7.09 12.97
C ALA A 60 -6.49 -8.27 13.40
N ALA A 61 -5.48 -8.59 12.58
CA ALA A 61 -4.49 -9.61 12.91
C ALA A 61 -3.63 -9.24 14.12
N GLY A 62 -3.39 -7.94 14.33
CA GLY A 62 -2.66 -7.41 15.47
C GLY A 62 -3.35 -7.66 16.81
N VAL A 63 -4.68 -7.58 16.81
CA VAL A 63 -5.53 -7.86 17.98
C VAL A 63 -5.62 -9.35 18.26
N VAL A 64 -5.71 -10.18 17.20
CA VAL A 64 -5.97 -11.63 17.33
C VAL A 64 -4.70 -12.47 17.50
N HIS A 65 -3.61 -12.11 16.79
CA HIS A 65 -2.42 -12.96 16.69
C HIS A 65 -1.21 -12.35 17.40
N ARG A 66 -0.62 -11.31 16.81
CA ARG A 66 0.62 -10.68 17.32
C ARG A 66 0.59 -9.17 17.19
N PRO A 67 1.02 -8.43 18.22
CA PRO A 67 0.99 -6.96 18.20
C PRO A 67 1.86 -6.37 17.08
N ALA A 68 2.85 -7.11 16.57
CA ALA A 68 3.67 -6.71 15.43
C ALA A 68 2.83 -6.40 14.16
N TYR A 69 1.71 -7.09 13.93
CA TYR A 69 0.83 -6.79 12.79
C TYR A 69 0.09 -5.46 13.00
N ALA A 70 -0.32 -5.13 14.23
CA ALA A 70 -0.92 -3.84 14.53
C ALA A 70 0.08 -2.70 14.30
N VAL A 71 1.33 -2.87 14.75
CA VAL A 71 2.40 -1.89 14.51
C VAL A 71 2.63 -1.69 13.01
N GLY A 72 2.75 -2.78 12.24
CA GLY A 72 2.90 -2.70 10.79
C GLY A 72 1.71 -2.04 10.09
N ALA A 73 0.49 -2.28 10.59
CA ALA A 73 -0.71 -1.67 10.05
C ALA A 73 -0.80 -0.16 10.32
N VAL A 74 -0.48 0.27 11.55
CA VAL A 74 -0.43 1.69 11.90
C VAL A 74 0.63 2.42 11.07
N LEU A 75 1.80 1.80 10.86
CA LEU A 75 2.87 2.38 10.05
C LEU A 75 2.52 2.44 8.55
N SER A 76 1.79 1.45 8.03
CA SER A 76 1.44 1.39 6.60
C SER A 76 0.20 2.23 6.24
N ALA A 77 -0.69 2.51 7.19
CA ALA A 77 -1.90 3.30 6.97
C ALA A 77 -1.66 4.65 6.26
N PRO A 78 -0.75 5.54 6.73
CA PRO A 78 -0.53 6.83 6.06
C PRO A 78 0.07 6.66 4.65
N LEU A 79 0.94 5.67 4.45
CA LEU A 79 1.54 5.38 3.14
C LEU A 79 0.48 4.94 2.12
N VAL A 80 -0.45 4.08 2.54
CA VAL A 80 -1.57 3.62 1.69
C VAL A 80 -2.50 4.77 1.31
N VAL A 81 -2.80 5.68 2.24
CA VAL A 81 -3.63 6.86 1.95
C VAL A 81 -2.96 7.75 0.91
N ILE A 82 -1.67 8.07 1.09
CA ILE A 82 -0.93 8.88 0.11
C ILE A 82 -0.86 8.18 -1.24
N TYR A 83 -0.56 6.88 -1.26
CA TYR A 83 -0.53 6.07 -2.48
C TYR A 83 -1.88 6.11 -3.23
N ALA A 84 -2.98 5.83 -2.54
CA ALA A 84 -4.31 5.81 -3.12
C ALA A 84 -4.73 7.20 -3.63
N TYR A 85 -4.52 8.24 -2.83
CA TYR A 85 -4.92 9.60 -3.18
C TYR A 85 -4.12 10.15 -4.37
N THR A 86 -2.79 10.01 -4.35
CA THR A 86 -1.94 10.43 -5.48
C THR A 86 -2.27 9.65 -6.75
N GLY A 87 -2.59 8.36 -6.64
CA GLY A 87 -3.02 7.53 -7.77
C GLY A 87 -4.35 7.91 -8.39
N LEU A 88 -5.24 8.56 -7.62
CA LEU A 88 -6.50 9.11 -8.10
C LEU A 88 -6.31 10.48 -8.78
N ILE A 89 -5.26 11.22 -8.43
CA ILE A 89 -4.94 12.51 -9.06
C ILE A 89 -4.28 12.33 -10.43
N LEU A 90 -3.43 11.31 -10.58
CA LEU A 90 -2.62 11.07 -11.79
C LEU A 90 -3.38 11.07 -13.13
N PRO A 91 -4.59 10.48 -13.26
CA PRO A 91 -5.36 10.51 -14.49
C PRO A 91 -5.72 11.93 -14.97
N TRP A 92 -5.63 12.92 -14.08
CA TRP A 92 -5.85 14.35 -14.33
C TRP A 92 -7.12 14.67 -15.13
N THR A 93 -8.18 13.93 -14.82
CA THR A 93 -9.53 14.15 -15.38
C THR A 93 -10.30 15.18 -14.55
N GLN A 94 -11.47 15.63 -15.02
CA GLN A 94 -12.33 16.56 -14.29
C GLN A 94 -12.64 16.08 -12.85
N LEU A 95 -13.00 14.79 -12.69
CA LEU A 95 -13.26 14.21 -11.38
C LEU A 95 -11.99 14.18 -10.50
N SER A 96 -10.84 13.87 -11.10
CA SER A 96 -9.56 13.85 -10.39
C SER A 96 -9.18 15.25 -9.89
N PHE A 97 -9.42 16.27 -10.72
CA PHE A 97 -9.21 17.67 -10.37
C PHE A 97 -10.14 18.11 -9.24
N THR A 98 -11.44 17.78 -9.31
CA THR A 98 -12.39 18.08 -8.23
C THR A 98 -12.00 17.42 -6.91
N LEU A 99 -11.58 16.16 -6.93
CA LEU A 99 -11.07 15.47 -5.73
C LEU A 99 -9.76 16.11 -5.21
N GLY A 100 -8.91 16.57 -6.12
CA GLY A 100 -7.73 17.37 -5.79
C GLY A 100 -8.11 18.65 -5.05
N GLN A 101 -9.12 19.37 -5.54
CA GLN A 101 -9.50 20.68 -4.99
C GLN A 101 -10.08 20.52 -3.59
N VAL A 102 -11.00 19.58 -3.40
CA VAL A 102 -11.55 19.27 -2.09
C VAL A 102 -10.43 18.87 -1.11
N GLY A 103 -9.47 18.05 -1.54
CA GLY A 103 -8.35 17.66 -0.66
C GLY A 103 -7.45 18.84 -0.28
N LEU A 104 -7.13 19.71 -1.23
CA LEU A 104 -6.35 20.92 -0.97
C LEU A 104 -7.08 21.87 -0.01
N GLU A 105 -8.38 22.08 -0.22
CA GLU A 105 -9.23 22.89 0.66
C GLU A 105 -9.31 22.34 2.07
N LEU A 106 -9.50 21.02 2.21
CA LEU A 106 -9.50 20.35 3.52
C LEU A 106 -8.17 20.54 4.25
N LEU A 107 -7.06 20.45 3.53
CA LEU A 107 -5.74 20.60 4.10
C LEU A 107 -5.50 22.04 4.57
N LEU A 108 -5.84 23.04 3.73
CA LEU A 108 -5.76 24.45 4.08
C LEU A 108 -6.73 24.84 5.22
N GLY A 109 -7.80 24.08 5.41
CA GLY A 109 -8.70 24.22 6.56
C GLY A 109 -8.08 23.85 7.90
N VAL A 110 -6.93 23.15 7.93
CA VAL A 110 -6.25 22.79 9.18
C VAL A 110 -5.28 23.90 9.60
N PRO A 111 -5.46 24.52 10.79
CA PRO A 111 -4.59 25.59 11.25
C PRO A 111 -3.16 25.08 11.50
N VAL A 112 -2.16 25.93 11.25
CA VAL A 112 -0.71 25.70 11.47
C VAL A 112 -0.05 24.69 10.53
N VAL A 113 -0.69 23.54 10.26
CA VAL A 113 -0.11 22.47 9.42
C VAL A 113 -0.65 22.45 7.99
N GLY A 114 -1.76 23.14 7.71
CA GLY A 114 -2.40 23.11 6.39
C GLY A 114 -1.55 23.67 5.27
N GLU A 115 -1.02 24.88 5.44
CA GLU A 115 -0.14 25.54 4.46
C GLU A 115 1.14 24.74 4.13
N PRO A 116 1.95 24.30 5.11
CA PRO A 116 3.16 23.53 4.79
C PRO A 116 2.82 22.17 4.18
N ALA A 117 1.72 21.53 4.58
CA ALA A 117 1.28 20.28 3.98
C ALA A 117 0.78 20.47 2.53
N ALA A 118 0.07 21.56 2.24
CA ALA A 118 -0.37 21.91 0.90
C ALA A 118 0.81 22.15 -0.04
N LEU A 119 1.81 22.91 0.42
CA LEU A 119 3.06 23.10 -0.31
C LEU A 119 3.81 21.79 -0.53
N GLY A 120 3.87 20.90 0.46
CA GLY A 120 4.57 19.63 0.36
C GLY A 120 3.90 18.59 -0.55
N LEU A 121 2.57 18.47 -0.48
CA LEU A 121 1.81 17.46 -1.22
C LEU A 121 1.37 17.93 -2.61
N PHE A 122 0.97 19.19 -2.74
CA PHE A 122 0.42 19.74 -3.98
C PHE A 122 1.36 20.72 -4.69
N GLY A 123 2.47 21.13 -4.07
CA GLY A 123 3.43 22.07 -4.67
C GLY A 123 2.95 23.53 -4.71
N GLY A 124 1.84 23.86 -4.06
CA GLY A 124 1.26 25.20 -4.07
C GLY A 124 -0.13 25.27 -3.45
N PHE A 125 -0.71 26.48 -3.48
CA PHE A 125 -2.07 26.77 -3.00
C PHE A 125 -3.14 26.65 -4.10
N THR A 126 -2.73 26.34 -5.32
CA THR A 126 -3.60 26.11 -6.47
C THR A 126 -3.12 24.87 -7.21
N LEU A 127 -4.06 24.02 -7.62
CA LEU A 127 -3.71 22.83 -8.38
C LEU A 127 -3.22 23.19 -9.77
N GLY A 128 -2.14 22.54 -10.20
CA GLY A 128 -1.56 22.74 -11.51
C GLY A 128 -0.52 21.68 -11.84
N GLN A 129 0.37 22.00 -12.77
CA GLN A 129 1.43 21.07 -13.20
C GLN A 129 2.32 20.61 -12.04
N ALA A 130 2.73 21.54 -11.17
CA ALA A 130 3.52 21.22 -9.98
C ALA A 130 2.86 20.14 -9.09
N THR A 131 1.53 20.17 -8.97
CA THR A 131 0.77 19.12 -8.26
C THR A 131 0.88 17.77 -8.94
N LEU A 132 0.73 17.73 -10.26
CA LEU A 132 0.80 16.49 -11.03
C LEU A 132 2.19 15.86 -10.94
N GLU A 133 3.25 16.66 -11.05
CA GLU A 133 4.63 16.21 -10.87
C GLU A 133 4.86 15.65 -9.46
N GLN A 134 4.37 16.34 -8.43
CA GLN A 134 4.51 15.91 -7.05
C GLN A 134 3.73 14.61 -6.78
N ALA A 135 2.50 14.52 -7.28
CA ALA A 135 1.68 13.31 -7.21
C ALA A 135 2.35 12.14 -7.93
N PHE A 136 2.94 12.36 -9.12
CA PHE A 136 3.69 11.34 -9.85
C PHE A 136 4.89 10.84 -9.03
N ARG A 137 5.68 11.75 -8.46
CA ARG A 137 6.85 11.41 -7.64
C ARG A 137 6.47 10.59 -6.43
N PHE A 138 5.46 11.00 -5.67
CA PHE A 138 5.00 10.26 -4.49
C PHE A 138 4.39 8.90 -4.86
N HIS A 139 3.52 8.86 -5.87
CA HIS A 139 2.82 7.64 -6.25
C HIS A 139 3.79 6.54 -6.70
N TYR A 140 4.68 6.85 -7.65
CA TYR A 140 5.62 5.85 -8.16
C TYR A 140 6.75 5.53 -7.18
N ALA A 141 7.10 6.43 -6.27
CA ALA A 141 8.00 6.08 -5.16
C ALA A 141 7.37 5.03 -4.24
N LEU A 142 6.09 5.19 -3.89
CA LEU A 142 5.36 4.23 -3.04
C LEU A 142 5.13 2.90 -3.74
N VAL A 143 4.77 2.90 -5.03
CA VAL A 143 4.66 1.67 -5.85
C VAL A 143 6.03 0.97 -5.91
N GLY A 144 7.12 1.71 -6.12
CA GLY A 144 8.46 1.15 -6.18
C GLY A 144 8.92 0.51 -4.86
N ILE A 145 8.74 1.21 -3.74
CA ILE A 145 9.07 0.67 -2.40
C ILE A 145 8.20 -0.54 -2.08
N GLY A 146 6.89 -0.46 -2.34
CA GLY A 146 5.95 -1.56 -2.14
C GLY A 146 6.32 -2.79 -2.97
N GLY A 147 6.62 -2.61 -4.25
CA GLY A 147 7.05 -3.69 -5.14
C GLY A 147 8.36 -4.33 -4.70
N LEU A 148 9.36 -3.52 -4.33
CA LEU A 148 10.62 -4.03 -3.79
C LEU A 148 10.40 -4.82 -2.50
N ALA A 149 9.57 -4.31 -1.58
CA ALA A 149 9.23 -4.99 -0.34
C ALA A 149 8.52 -6.33 -0.61
N SER A 150 7.58 -6.38 -1.57
CA SER A 150 6.92 -7.62 -1.98
C SER A 150 7.91 -8.64 -2.55
N VAL A 151 8.81 -8.21 -3.44
CA VAL A 151 9.83 -9.09 -4.03
C VAL A 151 10.78 -9.61 -2.96
N ALA A 152 11.27 -8.73 -2.08
CA ALA A 152 12.15 -9.11 -0.98
C ALA A 152 11.46 -10.10 -0.02
N ALA A 153 10.17 -9.90 0.27
CA ALA A 153 9.39 -10.80 1.10
C ALA A 153 9.21 -12.18 0.44
N VAL A 154 8.89 -12.22 -0.86
CA VAL A 154 8.81 -13.49 -1.62
C VAL A 154 10.16 -14.20 -1.65
N ALA A 155 11.25 -13.48 -1.93
CA ALA A 155 12.60 -14.04 -1.93
C ALA A 155 12.98 -14.59 -0.56
N ALA A 156 12.72 -13.85 0.52
CA ALA A 156 12.98 -14.30 1.89
C ALA A 156 12.17 -15.56 2.26
N VAL A 157 10.93 -15.68 1.78
CA VAL A 157 10.12 -16.90 1.97
C VAL A 157 10.66 -18.06 1.13
N GLY A 158 11.07 -17.82 -0.12
CA GLY A 158 11.67 -18.82 -1.00
C GLY A 158 12.99 -19.38 -0.45
N LEU A 159 13.85 -18.51 0.08
CA LEU A 159 15.13 -18.89 0.70
C LEU A 159 14.93 -19.72 1.99
N ARG A 160 13.84 -19.49 2.75
CA ARG A 160 13.51 -20.28 3.94
C ARG A 160 13.00 -21.69 3.60
N ARG A 161 12.53 -21.94 2.38
CA ARG A 161 12.05 -23.24 1.90
C ARG A 161 13.14 -24.05 1.18
N GLY A 162 14.39 -23.98 1.65
CA GLY A 162 15.56 -24.54 0.96
C GLY A 162 15.40 -25.98 0.40
N PRO A 163 16.19 -26.34 -0.62
CA PRO A 163 16.01 -27.54 -1.46
C PRO A 163 16.26 -28.85 -0.69
N GLY A 164 15.24 -29.31 0.04
CA GLY A 164 15.29 -30.57 0.79
C GLY A 164 14.68 -31.74 0.03
N LEU A 165 15.18 -32.11 -1.17
CA LEU A 165 14.77 -33.34 -1.87
C LEU A 165 15.85 -33.91 -2.83
N THR A 166 17.11 -34.07 -2.40
CA THR A 166 18.05 -35.00 -3.08
C THR A 166 18.95 -35.66 -2.04
N GLY A 167 18.52 -36.79 -1.47
CA GLY A 167 19.39 -37.50 -0.52
C GLY A 167 18.76 -38.62 0.31
N SER A 168 17.81 -39.38 -0.22
CA SER A 168 17.45 -40.67 0.39
C SER A 168 17.02 -41.67 -0.68
N ALA A 169 17.96 -42.04 -1.55
CA ALA A 169 17.87 -43.25 -2.34
C ALA A 169 19.18 -44.03 -2.15
N SER A 170 19.04 -45.30 -1.78
CA SER A 170 20.07 -46.32 -1.56
C SER A 170 20.87 -46.26 -0.24
N ARG A 171 20.38 -47.00 0.76
CA ARG A 171 21.14 -48.05 1.44
C ARG A 171 20.19 -49.06 2.05
#